data_AF-A0A852JNA1-F1
#
_entry.id   AF-A0A852JNA1-F1
#
_cell.length_a   1.000
_cell.length_b   1.000
_cell.length_c   1.000
_cell.angle_alpha   90.00
_cell.angle_beta   90.00
_cell.angle_gamma   90.00
#
_symmetry.space_group_name_H-M   'P 1'
#
loop_
_entity.id
_entity.type
_entity.pdbx_description
1 polymer ?
#
loop_
_entity_poly.entity_id
_entity_poly.type
_entity_poly.pdbx_seq_one_letter_code
_entity_poly.pdbx_strand_id
1 'polypeptide(L)'
;NHLIDLPTCELHRLGEIADLVTSVRLSRIRKQKLALALKNEGYIPKLLQLFQVCESVKNIEGLHLLFDIVRGILYLDKAILFEVMFSDECILGVVGCLEYDPCLAQPAWHREFLTKTAKLQEVIPIRDPELRQKIRQTSRAQYIYTIIMPNPSDFEAGFLSTLNSFISCSKEEILQALQKDEEFLPEVFAQLTNEATAGEQQCELMKFFKEFCAFSFTLPEKRDEFLQTLAKLGFLPTLERLMGMGDLQVRAAATDILSYLVEFSPATVQQFVMQEAQQSENDTQLITEVIEQIICSPSPEFGGDNQLMEILCALIDPEKMLAIAS
;
A
#
# COMPACT_ATOMS: atom_id res chain seq x y z
N ASN A 1 12.21 -35.81 15.50
CA ASN A 1 12.60 -34.39 15.70
C ASN A 1 13.92 -34.05 15.01
N HIS A 2 14.05 -34.27 13.70
CA HIS A 2 15.23 -33.82 12.97
C HIS A 2 14.91 -32.49 12.27
N LEU A 3 15.59 -31.42 12.70
CA LEU A 3 15.73 -30.16 11.98
C LEU A 3 16.44 -30.43 10.64
N ILE A 4 16.13 -29.64 9.61
CA ILE A 4 16.87 -29.71 8.35
C ILE A 4 18.25 -29.11 8.63
N ASP A 5 19.30 -29.84 8.29
CA ASP A 5 20.68 -29.33 8.38
C ASP A 5 20.91 -28.33 7.24
N LEU A 6 21.23 -27.09 7.60
CA LEU A 6 21.40 -26.01 6.64
C LEU A 6 22.88 -25.90 6.23
N PRO A 7 23.18 -25.79 4.93
CA PRO A 7 24.52 -25.43 4.47
C PRO A 7 25.01 -24.13 5.12
N THR A 8 26.29 -24.04 5.45
CA THR A 8 26.91 -22.78 5.88
C THR A 8 26.76 -21.71 4.80
N CYS A 9 26.52 -20.45 5.22
CA CYS A 9 26.35 -19.31 4.31
C CYS A 9 27.70 -18.92 3.68
N GLU A 10 28.14 -19.70 2.70
CA GLU A 10 29.41 -19.54 2.00
C GLU A 10 29.18 -19.52 0.49
N LEU A 11 30.00 -18.75 -0.22
CA LEU A 11 29.79 -18.47 -1.65
C LEU A 11 29.68 -19.73 -2.51
N HIS A 12 30.55 -20.71 -2.28
CA HIS A 12 30.58 -21.96 -3.05
C HIS A 12 29.41 -22.90 -2.73
N ARG A 13 28.67 -22.64 -1.64
CA ARG A 13 27.52 -23.45 -1.20
C ARG A 13 26.18 -22.83 -1.57
N LEU A 14 26.17 -21.65 -2.20
CA LEU A 14 24.93 -20.96 -2.60
C LEU A 14 24.06 -21.85 -3.51
N GLY A 15 24.66 -22.62 -4.42
CA GLY A 15 23.92 -23.58 -5.25
C GLY A 15 23.18 -24.63 -4.40
N GLU A 16 23.84 -25.22 -3.40
CA GLU A 16 23.22 -26.20 -2.48
C GLU A 16 22.04 -25.59 -1.72
N ILE A 17 22.16 -24.32 -1.32
CA ILE A 17 21.11 -23.59 -0.59
C ILE A 17 19.92 -23.32 -1.52
N ALA A 18 20.17 -22.87 -2.75
CA ALA A 18 19.13 -22.61 -3.75
C ALA A 18 18.34 -23.88 -4.07
N ASP A 19 19.03 -25.00 -4.27
CA ASP A 19 18.42 -26.31 -4.51
C ASP A 19 17.58 -26.77 -3.32
N LEU A 20 18.09 -26.60 -2.09
CA LEU A 20 17.36 -26.97 -0.88
C LEU A 20 16.06 -26.18 -0.75
N VAL A 21 16.09 -24.86 -0.93
CA VAL A 21 14.90 -23.98 -0.84
C VAL A 21 13.88 -24.35 -1.92
N THR A 22 14.34 -24.61 -3.15
CA THR A 22 13.46 -24.98 -4.28
C THR A 22 12.83 -26.35 -4.10
N SER A 23 13.58 -27.34 -3.59
CA SER A 23 13.11 -28.73 -3.41
C SER A 23 11.94 -28.88 -2.42
N VAL A 24 11.72 -27.88 -1.56
CA VAL A 24 10.75 -27.92 -0.48
C VAL A 24 9.39 -27.35 -0.89
N ARG A 25 9.27 -26.76 -2.09
CA ARG A 25 8.06 -26.05 -2.58
C ARG A 25 6.76 -26.83 -2.50
N LEU A 26 6.78 -28.16 -2.67
CA LEU A 26 5.57 -28.99 -2.69
C LEU A 26 5.19 -29.61 -1.33
N SER A 27 6.09 -29.58 -0.33
CA SER A 27 5.88 -30.29 0.94
C SER A 27 5.63 -29.33 2.11
N ARG A 28 4.38 -29.27 2.61
CA ARG A 28 3.99 -28.41 3.74
C ARG A 28 4.83 -28.65 5.00
N ILE A 29 5.14 -29.92 5.31
CA ILE A 29 5.93 -30.30 6.49
C ILE A 29 7.38 -29.84 6.34
N ARG A 30 7.99 -30.05 5.15
CA ARG A 30 9.36 -29.61 4.91
C ARG A 30 9.47 -28.09 4.90
N LYS A 31 8.47 -27.35 4.37
CA LYS A 31 8.42 -25.88 4.43
C LYS A 31 8.50 -25.38 5.87
N GLN A 32 7.71 -25.97 6.76
CA GLN A 32 7.68 -25.58 8.17
C GLN A 32 9.04 -25.81 8.85
N LYS A 33 9.67 -26.97 8.62
CA LYS A 33 10.98 -27.28 9.19
C LYS A 33 12.09 -26.38 8.64
N LEU A 34 12.07 -26.12 7.34
CA LEU A 34 13.04 -25.23 6.69
C LEU A 34 12.90 -23.81 7.22
N ALA A 35 11.67 -23.30 7.36
CA ALA A 35 11.44 -21.96 7.90
C ALA A 35 11.96 -21.80 9.34
N LEU A 36 11.81 -22.81 10.19
CA LEU A 36 12.38 -22.80 11.54
C LEU A 36 13.92 -22.79 11.49
N ALA A 37 14.52 -23.61 10.63
CA ALA A 37 15.97 -23.64 10.46
C ALA A 37 16.52 -22.30 9.96
N LEU A 38 15.86 -21.66 8.99
CA LEU A 38 16.24 -20.35 8.43
C LEU A 38 16.08 -19.19 9.43
N LYS A 39 15.12 -19.28 10.36
CA LYS A 39 14.98 -18.29 11.45
C LYS A 39 16.08 -18.46 12.50
N ASN A 40 16.50 -19.69 12.77
CA ASN A 40 17.50 -19.98 13.79
C ASN A 40 18.88 -19.46 13.39
N GLU A 41 19.69 -19.13 14.40
CA GLU A 41 21.11 -18.76 14.26
C GLU A 41 21.40 -17.56 13.34
N GLY A 42 20.40 -16.73 13.05
CA GLY A 42 20.55 -15.56 12.20
C GLY A 42 20.94 -15.91 10.75
N TYR A 43 20.44 -17.03 10.22
CA TYR A 43 20.80 -17.50 8.89
C TYR A 43 20.48 -16.48 7.79
N ILE A 44 19.29 -15.88 7.82
CA ILE A 44 18.88 -14.84 6.85
C ILE A 44 19.83 -13.62 6.90
N PRO A 45 20.10 -12.99 8.06
CA PRO A 45 21.12 -11.95 8.16
C PRO A 45 22.48 -12.33 7.58
N LYS A 46 22.96 -13.56 7.83
CA LYS A 46 24.23 -14.06 7.27
C LYS A 46 24.19 -14.17 5.74
N LEU A 47 23.08 -14.62 5.16
CA LEU A 47 22.90 -14.61 3.70
C LEU A 47 22.94 -13.18 3.13
N LEU A 48 22.32 -12.23 3.81
CA LEU A 48 22.32 -10.82 3.38
C LEU A 48 23.70 -10.16 3.52
N GLN A 49 24.50 -10.57 4.51
CA GLN A 49 25.91 -10.16 4.60
C GLN A 49 26.72 -10.71 3.42
N LEU A 50 26.49 -11.97 3.04
CA LEU A 50 27.13 -12.57 1.87
C LEU A 50 26.71 -11.84 0.57
N PHE A 51 25.45 -11.43 0.46
CA PHE A 51 24.98 -10.57 -0.63
C PHE A 51 25.77 -9.27 -0.73
N GLN A 52 25.98 -8.56 0.38
CA GLN A 52 26.80 -7.33 0.39
C GLN A 52 28.23 -7.58 -0.11
N VAL A 53 28.83 -8.71 0.28
CA VAL A 53 30.15 -9.11 -0.23
C VAL A 53 30.11 -9.34 -1.74
N CYS A 54 29.17 -10.15 -2.24
CA CYS A 54 28.98 -10.40 -3.67
C CYS A 54 28.78 -9.12 -4.48
N GLU A 55 27.98 -8.19 -3.96
CA GLU A 55 27.70 -6.90 -4.59
C GLU A 55 28.98 -6.04 -4.67
N SER A 56 29.76 -5.99 -3.58
CA SER A 56 31.01 -5.21 -3.52
C SER A 56 32.06 -5.68 -4.53
N VAL A 57 32.14 -6.99 -4.79
CA VAL A 57 33.08 -7.58 -5.75
C VAL A 57 32.46 -7.81 -7.13
N LYS A 58 31.20 -7.39 -7.34
CA LYS A 58 30.44 -7.56 -8.60
C LYS A 58 30.35 -9.02 -9.07
N ASN A 59 30.19 -9.97 -8.14
CA ASN A 59 30.01 -11.37 -8.47
C ASN A 59 28.56 -11.65 -8.91
N ILE A 60 28.29 -11.52 -10.22
CA ILE A 60 26.94 -11.68 -10.81
C ILE A 60 26.36 -13.07 -10.56
N GLU A 61 27.14 -14.14 -10.69
CA GLU A 61 26.66 -15.50 -10.47
C GLU A 61 26.17 -15.70 -9.02
N GLY A 62 26.93 -15.21 -8.05
CA GLY A 62 26.52 -15.23 -6.65
C GLY A 62 25.26 -14.40 -6.39
N LEU A 63 25.12 -13.25 -7.04
CA LEU A 63 23.95 -12.37 -6.90
C LEU A 63 22.68 -13.01 -7.46
N HIS A 64 22.78 -13.71 -8.60
CA HIS A 64 21.66 -14.47 -9.17
C HIS A 64 21.23 -15.63 -8.26
N LEU A 65 22.19 -16.38 -7.70
CA LEU A 65 21.86 -17.44 -6.73
C LEU A 65 21.19 -16.87 -5.47
N LEU A 66 21.65 -15.72 -4.98
CA LEU A 66 21.05 -15.05 -3.83
C LEU A 66 19.65 -14.51 -4.12
N PHE A 67 19.40 -14.02 -5.34
CA PHE A 67 18.05 -13.69 -5.82
C PHE A 67 17.14 -14.92 -5.70
N ASP A 68 17.55 -16.06 -6.27
CA ASP A 68 16.73 -17.30 -6.26
C ASP A 68 16.49 -17.81 -4.84
N ILE A 69 17.49 -17.77 -3.97
CA ILE A 69 17.37 -18.15 -2.55
C ILE A 69 16.36 -17.24 -1.86
N VAL A 70 16.54 -15.91 -1.91
CA VAL A 70 15.67 -14.95 -1.22
C VAL A 70 14.23 -15.07 -1.72
N ARG A 71 14.04 -15.13 -3.04
CA ARG A 71 12.73 -15.35 -3.66
C ARG A 71 12.11 -16.68 -3.22
N GLY A 72 12.91 -17.75 -3.17
CA GLY A 72 12.47 -19.05 -2.68
C GLY A 72 12.05 -19.04 -1.21
N ILE A 73 12.77 -18.30 -0.34
CA ILE A 73 12.43 -18.13 1.08
C ILE A 73 11.08 -17.40 1.21
N LEU A 74 10.85 -16.34 0.43
CA LEU A 74 9.58 -15.61 0.41
C LEU A 74 8.41 -16.54 0.01
N TYR A 75 8.62 -17.43 -0.96
CA TYR A 75 7.64 -18.44 -1.38
C TYR A 75 7.40 -19.58 -0.38
N LEU A 76 8.16 -19.66 0.72
CA LEU A 76 7.80 -20.54 1.83
C LEU A 76 6.52 -20.07 2.54
N ASP A 77 6.20 -18.77 2.41
CA ASP A 77 5.01 -18.11 2.95
C ASP A 77 4.80 -18.39 4.44
N LYS A 78 5.73 -17.92 5.27
CA LYS A 78 5.73 -18.14 6.72
C LYS A 78 5.93 -16.84 7.47
N ALA A 79 5.01 -16.51 8.37
CA ALA A 79 5.06 -15.32 9.23
C ALA A 79 6.40 -15.16 9.96
N ILE A 80 6.92 -16.25 10.52
CA ILE A 80 8.21 -16.24 11.24
C ILE A 80 9.41 -15.82 10.37
N LEU A 81 9.33 -15.99 9.05
CA LEU A 81 10.36 -15.54 8.11
C LEU A 81 10.15 -14.07 7.78
N PHE A 82 8.91 -13.64 7.59
CA PHE A 82 8.56 -12.23 7.34
C PHE A 82 8.96 -11.32 8.50
N GLU A 83 8.80 -11.77 9.75
CA GLU A 83 9.32 -11.06 10.94
C GLU A 83 10.82 -10.72 10.81
N VAL A 84 11.62 -11.65 10.29
CA VAL A 84 13.07 -11.47 10.13
C VAL A 84 13.39 -10.69 8.86
N MET A 85 12.85 -11.11 7.71
CA MET A 85 13.14 -10.55 6.40
C MET A 85 12.70 -9.09 6.28
N PHE A 86 11.58 -8.72 6.90
CA PHE A 86 11.07 -7.35 6.84
C PHE A 86 11.48 -6.51 8.04
N SER A 87 12.32 -7.03 8.96
CA SER A 87 12.95 -6.19 9.97
C SER A 87 13.74 -5.05 9.32
N ASP A 88 13.88 -3.94 10.04
CA ASP A 88 14.61 -2.75 9.58
C ASP A 88 16.03 -3.05 9.09
N GLU A 89 16.70 -4.00 9.76
CA GLU A 89 18.06 -4.43 9.45
C GLU A 89 18.14 -5.23 8.13
N CYS A 90 17.11 -6.03 7.83
CA CYS A 90 17.14 -6.98 6.72
C CYS A 90 16.43 -6.48 5.46
N ILE A 91 15.38 -5.67 5.58
CA ILE A 91 14.43 -5.42 4.49
C ILE A 91 15.07 -4.82 3.24
N LEU A 92 16.03 -3.89 3.40
CA LEU A 92 16.76 -3.32 2.26
C LEU A 92 17.75 -4.32 1.64
N GLY A 93 18.30 -5.24 2.43
CA GLY A 93 19.10 -6.35 1.92
C GLY A 93 18.25 -7.32 1.10
N VAL A 94 17.05 -7.65 1.58
CA VAL A 94 16.07 -8.49 0.86
C VAL A 94 15.69 -7.84 -0.47
N VAL A 95 15.34 -6.56 -0.46
CA VAL A 95 15.04 -5.81 -1.69
C VAL A 95 16.26 -5.78 -2.63
N GLY A 96 17.46 -5.58 -2.09
CA GLY A 96 18.70 -5.61 -2.86
C GLY A 96 18.92 -6.94 -3.57
N CYS A 97 18.69 -8.08 -2.91
CA CYS A 97 18.74 -9.38 -3.57
C CYS A 97 17.73 -9.47 -4.72
N LEU A 98 16.51 -8.94 -4.54
CA LEU A 98 15.45 -8.95 -5.55
C LEU A 98 15.75 -8.06 -6.78
N GLU A 99 16.74 -7.17 -6.72
CA GLU A 99 17.16 -6.36 -7.88
C GLU A 99 17.86 -7.19 -8.96
N TYR A 100 18.47 -8.31 -8.60
CA TYR A 100 19.31 -9.12 -9.48
C TYR A 100 18.56 -10.30 -10.12
N ASP A 101 17.33 -10.05 -10.58
CA ASP A 101 16.56 -11.05 -11.33
C ASP A 101 17.33 -11.49 -12.59
N PRO A 102 17.68 -12.78 -12.73
CA PRO A 102 18.38 -13.29 -13.91
C PRO A 102 17.62 -13.11 -15.23
N CYS A 103 16.30 -12.89 -15.17
CA CYS A 103 15.47 -12.62 -16.34
C CYS A 103 15.64 -11.20 -16.88
N LEU A 104 16.23 -10.29 -16.11
CA LEU A 104 16.44 -8.89 -16.51
C LEU A 104 17.85 -8.69 -17.07
N ALA A 105 17.96 -7.83 -18.08
CA ALA A 105 19.25 -7.51 -18.70
C ALA A 105 20.16 -6.66 -17.78
N GLN A 106 19.57 -5.93 -16.84
CA GLN A 106 20.26 -5.12 -15.84
C GLN A 106 19.52 -5.20 -14.51
N PRO A 107 20.22 -4.99 -13.37
CA PRO A 107 19.58 -4.96 -12.07
C PRO A 107 18.48 -3.90 -12.00
N ALA A 108 17.37 -4.24 -11.36
CA ALA A 108 16.29 -3.30 -11.08
C ALA A 108 16.71 -2.28 -10.01
N TRP A 109 16.07 -1.11 -9.96
CA TRP A 109 16.44 -0.02 -9.05
C TRP A 109 15.45 0.09 -7.89
N HIS A 110 15.14 -1.05 -7.27
CA HIS A 110 14.12 -1.17 -6.23
C HIS A 110 14.47 -0.39 -4.96
N ARG A 111 15.71 -0.50 -4.47
CA ARG A 111 16.21 0.23 -3.29
C ARG A 111 16.21 1.73 -3.52
N GLU A 112 16.61 2.18 -4.72
CA GLU A 112 16.58 3.60 -5.07
C GLU A 112 15.15 4.14 -5.07
N PHE A 113 14.23 3.42 -5.73
CA PHE A 113 12.81 3.76 -5.75
C PHE A 113 12.26 3.89 -4.32
N LEU A 114 12.45 2.86 -3.47
CA LEU A 114 11.97 2.87 -2.08
C LEU A 114 12.60 3.98 -1.25
N THR A 115 13.85 4.35 -1.52
CA THR A 115 14.52 5.46 -0.83
C THR A 115 13.92 6.80 -1.22
N LYS A 116 13.56 6.99 -2.49
CA LYS A 116 12.84 8.19 -2.96
C LYS A 116 11.45 8.27 -2.36
N THR A 117 10.67 7.18 -2.41
CA THR A 117 9.33 7.11 -1.82
C THR A 117 9.36 7.37 -0.32
N ALA A 118 10.33 6.81 0.41
CA ALA A 118 10.45 7.04 1.85
C ALA A 118 10.67 8.52 2.21
N LYS A 119 11.37 9.30 1.36
CA LYS A 119 11.54 10.75 1.55
C LYS A 119 10.24 11.50 1.29
N LEU A 120 9.47 11.08 0.29
CA LEU A 120 8.16 11.68 0.02
C LEU A 120 7.20 11.41 1.17
N GLN A 121 7.26 10.23 1.80
CA GLN A 121 6.44 9.89 2.96
C GLN A 121 6.76 10.69 4.23
N GLU A 122 7.90 11.40 4.29
CA GLU A 122 8.23 12.26 5.43
C GLU A 122 7.27 13.46 5.57
N VAL A 123 6.52 13.79 4.51
CA VAL A 123 5.51 14.86 4.55
C VAL A 123 4.29 14.48 5.38
N ILE A 124 4.04 13.18 5.56
CA ILE A 124 2.86 12.70 6.29
C ILE A 124 3.04 13.09 7.77
N PRO A 125 2.05 13.79 8.39
CA PRO A 125 2.14 14.31 9.75
C PRO A 125 2.06 13.21 10.82
N ILE A 126 3.04 12.30 10.86
CA ILE A 126 3.13 11.22 11.84
C ILE A 126 4.12 11.64 12.92
N ARG A 127 3.64 11.86 14.14
CA ARG A 127 4.48 12.29 15.27
C ARG A 127 5.30 11.17 15.87
N ASP A 128 4.72 9.97 15.96
CA ASP A 128 5.35 8.79 16.55
C ASP A 128 6.42 8.18 15.60
N PRO A 129 7.70 8.16 15.99
CA PRO A 129 8.76 7.56 15.17
C PRO A 129 8.60 6.05 14.99
N GLU A 130 8.02 5.32 15.94
CA GLU A 130 7.79 3.88 15.84
C GLU A 130 6.69 3.59 14.80
N LEU A 131 5.59 4.34 14.84
CA LEU A 131 4.54 4.29 13.82
C LEU A 131 5.08 4.63 12.42
N ARG A 132 5.94 5.65 12.32
CA ARG A 132 6.58 6.02 11.03
C ARG A 132 7.46 4.89 10.50
N GLN A 133 8.20 4.22 11.38
CA GLN A 133 9.00 3.04 11.03
C GLN A 133 8.10 1.91 10.53
N LYS A 134 6.98 1.65 11.22
CA LYS A 134 6.02 0.61 10.85
C LYS A 134 5.35 0.87 9.50
N ILE A 135 5.02 2.14 9.19
CA ILE A 135 4.50 2.55 7.87
C ILE A 135 5.54 2.28 6.77
N ARG A 136 6.81 2.64 7.00
CA ARG A 136 7.90 2.34 6.05
C ARG A 136 8.11 0.83 5.87
N GLN A 137 8.06 0.06 6.95
CA GLN A 137 8.17 -1.39 6.89
C GLN A 137 7.02 -2.00 6.06
N THR A 138 5.79 -1.57 6.33
CA THR A 138 4.58 -2.05 5.65
C THR A 138 4.58 -1.71 4.17
N SER A 139 4.95 -0.48 3.81
CA SER A 139 5.05 -0.05 2.40
C SER A 139 6.12 -0.81 1.64
N ARG A 140 7.28 -1.07 2.26
CA ARG A 140 8.34 -1.90 1.66
C ARG A 140 7.90 -3.35 1.50
N ALA A 141 7.21 -3.94 2.50
CA ALA A 141 6.66 -5.30 2.39
C ALA A 141 5.61 -5.41 1.29
N GLN A 142 4.73 -4.41 1.16
CA GLN A 142 3.77 -4.28 0.06
C GLN A 142 4.48 -4.19 -1.30
N TYR A 143 5.56 -3.42 -1.39
CA TYR A 143 6.35 -3.32 -2.62
C TYR A 143 7.01 -4.67 -2.97
N ILE A 144 7.61 -5.34 -2.00
CA ILE A 144 8.15 -6.70 -2.18
C ILE A 144 7.07 -7.66 -2.69
N TYR A 145 5.84 -7.59 -2.14
CA TYR A 145 4.71 -8.37 -2.64
C TYR A 145 4.45 -8.12 -4.14
N THR A 146 4.50 -6.86 -4.60
CA THR A 146 4.32 -6.54 -6.03
C THR A 146 5.45 -7.06 -6.92
N ILE A 147 6.70 -7.08 -6.44
CA ILE A 147 7.84 -7.66 -7.19
C ILE A 147 7.62 -9.16 -7.40
N ILE A 148 7.17 -9.85 -6.36
CA ILE A 148 7.05 -11.31 -6.35
C ILE A 148 5.80 -11.80 -7.11
N MET A 149 4.77 -10.95 -7.22
CA MET A 149 3.48 -11.22 -7.87
C MET A 149 3.24 -10.35 -9.12
N PRO A 150 4.05 -10.49 -10.19
CA PRO A 150 3.87 -9.67 -11.38
C PRO A 150 2.66 -10.10 -12.24
N ASN A 151 2.20 -11.36 -12.18
CA ASN A 151 1.12 -11.85 -13.03
C ASN A 151 -0.19 -12.12 -12.26
N PRO A 152 -1.32 -11.51 -12.64
CA PRO A 152 -2.62 -11.75 -12.03
C PRO A 152 -3.20 -13.17 -12.32
N SER A 153 -2.61 -13.94 -13.23
CA SER A 153 -2.94 -15.35 -13.47
C SER A 153 -2.27 -16.32 -12.50
N ASP A 154 -1.20 -15.89 -11.81
CA ASP A 154 -0.50 -16.68 -10.77
C ASP A 154 -1.25 -16.63 -9.42
N PHE A 155 -2.46 -16.05 -9.42
CA PHE A 155 -3.45 -16.05 -8.35
C PHE A 155 -4.05 -17.46 -8.13
N GLU A 156 -3.23 -18.51 -8.20
CA GLU A 156 -3.62 -19.82 -7.69
C GLU A 156 -3.97 -19.63 -6.21
N ALA A 157 -5.23 -19.94 -5.88
CA ALA A 157 -5.86 -19.62 -4.61
C ALA A 157 -4.99 -20.01 -3.40
N GLY A 158 -4.53 -19.00 -2.64
CA GLY A 158 -3.82 -19.17 -1.36
C GLY A 158 -2.31 -18.96 -1.40
N PHE A 159 -1.71 -18.68 -2.57
CA PHE A 159 -0.30 -18.32 -2.65
C PHE A 159 -0.02 -16.98 -1.97
N LEU A 160 1.03 -16.91 -1.14
CA LEU A 160 1.40 -15.72 -0.35
C LEU A 160 0.28 -15.17 0.55
N SER A 161 -0.67 -16.03 0.96
CA SER A 161 -1.75 -15.65 1.88
C SER A 161 -1.20 -15.18 3.22
N THR A 162 -0.13 -15.79 3.72
CA THR A 162 0.50 -15.38 4.99
C THR A 162 1.15 -14.01 4.85
N LEU A 163 1.78 -13.71 3.70
CA LEU A 163 2.34 -12.39 3.42
C LEU A 163 1.25 -11.32 3.36
N ASN A 164 0.15 -11.60 2.65
CA ASN A 164 -0.98 -10.68 2.57
C ASN A 164 -1.61 -10.43 3.95
N SER A 165 -1.78 -11.48 4.76
CA SER A 165 -2.21 -11.36 6.15
C SER A 165 -1.23 -10.53 6.99
N PHE A 166 0.09 -10.74 6.85
CA PHE A 166 1.11 -9.96 7.55
C PHE A 166 1.00 -8.45 7.22
N ILE A 167 0.86 -8.12 5.94
CA ILE A 167 0.67 -6.73 5.48
C ILE A 167 -0.65 -6.16 6.02
N SER A 168 -1.74 -6.92 5.93
CA SER A 168 -3.07 -6.48 6.36
C SER A 168 -3.13 -6.23 7.87
N CYS A 169 -2.55 -7.12 8.69
CA CYS A 169 -2.44 -6.90 10.14
C CYS A 169 -1.59 -5.67 10.46
N SER A 170 -0.49 -5.44 9.73
CA SER A 170 0.35 -4.25 9.94
C SER A 170 -0.41 -2.97 9.59
N LYS A 171 -1.18 -2.97 8.49
CA LYS A 171 -2.06 -1.85 8.10
C LYS A 171 -3.12 -1.58 9.16
N GLU A 172 -3.72 -2.62 9.73
CA GLU A 172 -4.69 -2.48 10.81
C GLU A 172 -4.09 -1.81 12.05
N GLU A 173 -2.90 -2.25 12.48
CA GLU A 173 -2.21 -1.65 13.61
C GLU A 173 -1.83 -0.17 13.36
N ILE A 174 -1.39 0.16 12.14
CA ILE A 174 -1.12 1.54 11.72
C ILE A 174 -2.40 2.37 11.79
N LEU A 175 -3.50 1.86 11.23
CA LEU A 175 -4.78 2.56 11.22
C LEU A 175 -5.26 2.84 12.66
N GLN A 176 -5.22 1.82 13.51
CA GLN A 176 -5.63 1.97 14.90
C GLN A 176 -4.78 2.98 15.67
N ALA A 177 -3.50 3.11 15.35
CA ALA A 177 -2.63 4.11 15.94
C ALA A 177 -2.97 5.52 15.45
N LEU A 178 -3.17 5.69 14.14
CA LEU A 178 -3.52 6.98 13.53
C LEU A 178 -4.92 7.47 13.95
N GLN A 179 -5.90 6.58 14.07
CA GLN A 179 -7.25 6.94 14.54
C GLN A 179 -7.27 7.40 16.00
N LYS A 180 -6.27 7.03 16.81
CA LYS A 180 -6.13 7.52 18.19
C LYS A 180 -5.48 8.90 18.26
N ASP A 181 -4.83 9.35 17.18
CA ASP A 181 -4.22 10.68 17.11
C ASP A 181 -5.25 11.68 16.58
N GLU A 182 -5.88 12.42 17.50
CA GLU A 182 -6.94 13.39 17.18
C GLU A 182 -6.46 14.52 16.26
N GLU A 183 -5.16 14.80 16.24
CA GLU A 183 -4.56 15.87 15.45
C GLU A 183 -4.16 15.42 14.03
N PHE A 184 -4.08 14.10 13.79
CA PHE A 184 -3.63 13.56 12.52
C PHE A 184 -4.51 14.00 11.35
N LEU A 185 -5.84 13.78 11.44
CA LEU A 185 -6.76 14.13 10.36
C LEU A 185 -6.85 15.65 10.09
N PRO A 186 -6.98 16.52 11.11
CA PRO A 186 -6.88 17.97 10.91
C PRO A 186 -5.60 18.41 10.20
N GLU A 187 -4.44 17.88 10.60
CA GLU A 187 -3.15 18.22 9.98
C GLU A 187 -3.08 17.76 8.52
N VAL A 188 -3.54 16.54 8.20
CA VAL A 188 -3.60 16.05 6.81
C VAL A 188 -4.49 16.95 5.95
N PHE A 189 -5.65 17.37 6.44
CA PHE A 189 -6.57 18.22 5.65
C PHE A 189 -5.99 19.60 5.42
N ALA A 190 -5.37 20.18 6.45
CA ALA A 190 -4.67 21.45 6.33
C ALA A 190 -3.54 21.37 5.29
N GLN A 191 -2.76 20.28 5.29
CA GLN A 191 -1.68 20.09 4.32
C GLN A 191 -2.17 19.84 2.89
N LEU A 192 -3.25 19.07 2.71
CA LEU A 192 -3.85 18.79 1.40
C LEU A 192 -4.41 20.04 0.72
N THR A 193 -4.91 21.00 1.51
CA THR A 193 -5.49 22.26 1.02
C THR A 193 -4.51 23.43 0.97
N ASN A 194 -3.27 23.22 1.43
CA ASN A 194 -2.25 24.25 1.46
C ASN A 194 -1.55 24.37 0.11
N GLU A 195 -1.61 25.55 -0.50
CA GLU A 195 -0.93 25.88 -1.77
C GLU A 195 0.60 25.72 -1.69
N ALA A 196 1.18 25.77 -0.48
CA ALA A 196 2.61 25.54 -0.27
C ALA A 196 3.01 24.06 -0.37
N THR A 197 2.07 23.12 -0.20
CA THR A 197 2.29 21.69 -0.40
C THR A 197 2.13 21.38 -1.89
N ALA A 198 3.12 21.72 -2.70
CA ALA A 198 3.02 21.62 -4.16
C ALA A 198 3.65 20.34 -4.73
N GLY A 199 3.07 19.81 -5.81
CA GLY A 199 3.65 18.76 -6.65
C GLY A 199 3.68 17.38 -6.00
N GLU A 200 4.83 16.70 -6.04
CA GLU A 200 4.96 15.29 -5.65
C GLU A 200 4.58 15.01 -4.18
N GLN A 201 4.76 15.98 -3.29
CA GLN A 201 4.43 15.87 -1.88
C GLN A 201 2.92 15.80 -1.64
N GLN A 202 2.14 16.61 -2.38
CA GLN A 202 0.68 16.57 -2.30
C GLN A 202 0.16 15.24 -2.84
N CYS A 203 0.74 14.76 -3.94
CA CYS A 203 0.38 13.47 -4.52
C CYS A 203 0.68 12.31 -3.56
N GLU A 204 1.82 12.33 -2.86
CA GLU A 204 2.15 11.28 -1.87
C GLU A 204 1.21 11.33 -0.66
N LEU A 205 0.94 12.52 -0.13
CA LEU A 205 -0.02 12.69 0.97
C LEU A 205 -1.41 12.20 0.56
N MET A 206 -1.85 12.53 -0.65
CA MET A 206 -3.15 12.10 -1.18
C MET A 206 -3.22 10.60 -1.41
N LYS A 207 -2.14 9.97 -1.91
CA LYS A 207 -2.04 8.50 -2.03
C LYS A 207 -2.16 7.83 -0.68
N PHE A 208 -1.40 8.31 0.31
CA PHE A 208 -1.48 7.79 1.67
C PHE A 208 -2.88 7.93 2.25
N PHE A 209 -3.50 9.11 2.09
CA PHE A 209 -4.82 9.38 2.61
C PHE A 209 -5.91 8.55 1.92
N LYS A 210 -5.82 8.34 0.60
CA LYS A 210 -6.69 7.41 -0.13
C LYS A 210 -6.58 5.99 0.43
N GLU A 211 -5.37 5.46 0.62
CA GLU A 211 -5.17 4.12 1.20
C GLU A 211 -5.73 4.03 2.62
N PHE A 212 -5.52 5.08 3.42
CA PHE A 212 -6.07 5.19 4.77
C PHE A 212 -7.60 5.16 4.77
N CYS A 213 -8.25 5.91 3.87
CA CYS A 213 -9.70 5.86 3.67
C CYS A 213 -10.16 4.48 3.24
N ALA A 214 -9.61 3.95 2.14
CA ALA A 214 -9.98 2.64 1.59
C ALA A 214 -9.92 1.55 2.68
N PHE A 215 -8.84 1.53 3.46
CA PHE A 215 -8.69 0.55 4.53
C PHE A 215 -9.65 0.81 5.70
N SER A 216 -9.85 2.06 6.12
CA SER A 216 -10.84 2.42 7.15
C SER A 216 -12.25 1.95 6.80
N PHE A 217 -12.65 2.08 5.53
CA PHE A 217 -13.97 1.66 5.05
C PHE A 217 -14.15 0.14 5.02
N THR A 218 -13.07 -0.63 4.88
CA THR A 218 -13.14 -2.11 4.95
C THR A 218 -13.38 -2.64 6.37
N LEU A 219 -13.24 -1.82 7.42
CA LEU A 219 -13.44 -2.21 8.81
C LEU A 219 -14.84 -1.81 9.30
N PRO A 220 -15.82 -2.73 9.37
CA PRO A 220 -17.21 -2.36 9.67
C PRO A 220 -17.38 -1.75 11.06
N GLU A 221 -16.64 -2.22 12.06
CA GLU A 221 -16.77 -1.81 13.47
C GLU A 221 -16.39 -0.34 13.72
N LYS A 222 -15.53 0.24 12.87
CA LYS A 222 -15.00 1.61 13.05
C LYS A 222 -15.43 2.59 11.98
N ARG A 223 -16.14 2.10 10.96
CA ARG A 223 -16.54 2.90 9.79
C ARG A 223 -17.41 4.09 10.18
N ASP A 224 -18.38 3.88 11.07
CA ASP A 224 -19.34 4.93 11.43
C ASP A 224 -18.67 6.06 12.25
N GLU A 225 -17.77 5.70 13.17
CA GLU A 225 -16.97 6.67 13.92
C GLU A 225 -16.05 7.49 13.00
N PHE A 226 -15.42 6.81 12.04
CA PHE A 226 -14.59 7.47 11.03
C PHE A 226 -15.40 8.43 10.15
N LEU A 227 -16.55 8.00 9.64
CA LEU A 227 -17.47 8.83 8.85
C LEU A 227 -17.93 10.07 9.63
N GLN A 228 -18.31 9.91 10.91
CA GLN A 228 -18.67 11.03 11.77
C GLN A 228 -17.51 12.02 11.94
N THR A 229 -16.29 11.52 12.03
CA THR A 229 -15.09 12.35 12.17
C THR A 229 -14.83 13.14 10.88
N LEU A 230 -14.89 12.50 9.71
CA LEU A 230 -14.78 13.17 8.41
C LEU A 230 -15.86 14.26 8.23
N ALA A 231 -17.09 13.97 8.64
CA ALA A 231 -18.20 14.92 8.57
C ALA A 231 -17.97 16.13 9.51
N LYS A 232 -17.55 15.90 10.76
CA LYS A 232 -17.24 16.97 11.72
C LYS A 232 -16.11 17.88 11.25
N LEU A 233 -15.12 17.31 10.58
CA LEU A 233 -13.97 18.05 10.04
C LEU A 233 -14.28 18.77 8.72
N GLY A 234 -15.49 18.63 8.18
CA GLY A 234 -15.86 19.27 6.92
C GLY A 234 -15.05 18.74 5.73
N PHE A 235 -14.86 17.42 5.65
CA PHE A 235 -14.03 16.81 4.61
C PHE A 235 -14.62 16.94 3.19
N LEU A 236 -15.94 17.00 3.04
CA LEU A 236 -16.60 17.11 1.72
C LEU A 236 -16.21 18.37 0.93
N PRO A 237 -16.26 19.59 1.52
CA PRO A 237 -15.69 20.79 0.88
C PRO A 237 -14.21 20.65 0.48
N THR A 238 -13.43 19.91 1.28
CA THR A 238 -12.02 19.66 0.98
C THR A 238 -11.88 18.75 -0.24
N LEU A 239 -12.68 17.69 -0.33
CA LEU A 239 -12.71 16.80 -1.48
C LEU A 239 -13.10 17.52 -2.77
N GLU A 240 -14.15 18.33 -2.72
CA GLU A 240 -14.60 19.14 -3.87
C GLU A 240 -13.46 20.01 -4.41
N ARG A 241 -12.74 20.72 -3.53
CA ARG A 241 -11.57 21.50 -3.91
C ARG A 241 -10.47 20.63 -4.53
N LEU A 242 -10.17 19.47 -3.94
CA LEU A 242 -9.14 18.56 -4.44
C LEU A 242 -9.50 18.00 -5.82
N MET A 243 -10.78 17.76 -6.09
CA MET A 243 -11.27 17.33 -7.40
C MET A 243 -11.07 18.40 -8.48
N GLY A 244 -11.33 19.68 -8.14
CA GLY A 244 -11.09 20.82 -9.02
C GLY A 244 -9.61 21.19 -9.24
N MET A 245 -8.66 20.50 -8.59
CA MET A 245 -7.23 20.74 -8.83
C MET A 245 -6.78 20.23 -10.21
N GLY A 246 -5.75 20.85 -10.77
CA GLY A 246 -5.21 20.49 -12.09
C GLY A 246 -4.41 19.18 -12.12
N ASP A 247 -4.02 18.61 -10.97
CA ASP A 247 -3.26 17.36 -10.92
C ASP A 247 -4.17 16.13 -11.07
N LEU A 248 -3.90 15.31 -12.09
CA LEU A 248 -4.71 14.14 -12.41
C LEU A 248 -4.66 13.05 -11.34
N GLN A 249 -3.54 12.87 -10.62
CA GLN A 249 -3.42 11.85 -9.58
C GLN A 249 -4.20 12.25 -8.33
N VAL A 250 -4.11 13.52 -7.94
CA VAL A 250 -4.87 14.07 -6.80
C VAL A 250 -6.36 13.96 -7.08
N ARG A 251 -6.79 14.36 -8.28
CA ARG A 251 -8.19 14.26 -8.72
C ARG A 251 -8.71 12.83 -8.69
N ALA A 252 -7.99 11.89 -9.31
CA ALA A 252 -8.40 10.49 -9.34
C ALA A 252 -8.52 9.90 -7.92
N ALA A 253 -7.57 10.23 -7.04
CA ALA A 253 -7.62 9.78 -5.65
C ALA A 253 -8.78 10.41 -4.88
N ALA A 254 -9.14 11.67 -5.15
CA ALA A 254 -10.28 12.33 -4.52
C ALA A 254 -11.60 11.69 -4.97
N THR A 255 -11.72 11.38 -6.27
CA THR A 255 -12.86 10.63 -6.82
C THR A 255 -13.02 9.26 -6.17
N ASP A 256 -11.92 8.52 -5.96
CA ASP A 256 -11.97 7.22 -5.27
C ASP A 256 -12.50 7.34 -3.84
N ILE A 257 -12.07 8.37 -3.11
CA ILE A 257 -12.55 8.62 -1.75
C ILE A 257 -14.03 9.03 -1.75
N LEU A 258 -14.45 9.85 -2.72
CA LEU A 258 -15.86 10.23 -2.88
C LEU A 258 -16.72 8.98 -3.16
N SER A 259 -16.25 8.04 -3.98
CA SER A 259 -16.96 6.77 -4.20
C SER A 259 -17.18 6.00 -2.91
N TYR A 260 -16.17 5.89 -2.04
CA TYR A 260 -16.36 5.26 -0.73
C TYR A 260 -17.39 6.00 0.13
N LEU A 261 -17.37 7.33 0.14
CA LEU A 261 -18.35 8.11 0.89
C LEU A 261 -19.77 7.92 0.35
N VAL A 262 -19.95 7.84 -0.96
CA VAL A 262 -21.24 7.59 -1.59
C VAL A 262 -21.73 6.16 -1.33
N GLU A 263 -20.84 5.18 -1.33
CA GLU A 263 -21.16 3.78 -1.03
C GLU A 263 -21.58 3.60 0.44
N PHE A 264 -20.82 4.20 1.37
CA PHE A 264 -20.98 3.95 2.80
C PHE A 264 -21.80 5.01 3.55
N SER A 265 -21.96 6.22 3.01
CA SER A 265 -22.69 7.33 3.64
C SER A 265 -23.39 8.25 2.62
N PRO A 266 -24.26 7.71 1.74
CA PRO A 266 -24.90 8.48 0.67
C PRO A 266 -25.68 9.68 1.21
N ALA A 267 -26.34 9.54 2.36
CA ALA A 267 -27.15 10.62 2.94
C ALA A 267 -26.33 11.85 3.33
N THR A 268 -25.11 11.67 3.86
CA THR A 268 -24.22 12.77 4.24
C THR A 268 -23.79 13.55 3.01
N VAL A 269 -23.45 12.84 1.93
CA VAL A 269 -23.02 13.47 0.66
C VAL A 269 -24.20 14.18 -0.01
N GLN A 270 -25.38 13.57 -0.05
CA GLN A 270 -26.59 14.18 -0.60
C GLN A 270 -27.00 15.43 0.19
N GLN A 271 -26.96 15.38 1.52
CA GLN A 271 -27.28 16.54 2.35
C GLN A 271 -26.31 17.69 2.07
N PHE A 272 -25.01 17.42 1.90
CA PHE A 272 -24.02 18.42 1.51
C PHE A 272 -24.36 19.08 0.17
N VAL A 273 -24.62 18.26 -0.86
CA VAL A 273 -25.01 18.73 -2.19
C VAL A 273 -26.31 19.57 -2.16
N MET A 274 -27.30 19.16 -1.37
CA MET A 274 -28.55 19.92 -1.22
C MET A 274 -28.34 21.26 -0.52
N GLN A 275 -27.48 21.31 0.50
CA GLN A 275 -27.13 22.55 1.19
C GLN A 275 -26.37 23.50 0.26
N GLU A 276 -25.45 22.97 -0.53
CA GLU A 276 -24.69 23.71 -1.53
C GLU A 276 -25.61 24.31 -2.62
N ALA A 277 -26.58 23.54 -3.12
CA ALA A 277 -27.57 24.00 -4.09
C ALA A 277 -28.49 25.11 -3.53
N GLN A 278 -28.75 25.12 -2.22
CA GLN A 278 -29.55 26.16 -1.56
C GLN A 278 -28.75 27.44 -1.26
N GLN A 279 -27.43 27.34 -1.16
CA GLN A 279 -26.54 28.43 -0.74
C GLN A 279 -25.81 29.13 -1.91
N SER A 280 -25.76 28.55 -3.11
CA SER A 280 -24.84 29.02 -4.15
C SER A 280 -25.38 30.17 -5.03
N GLU A 281 -24.67 31.31 -4.95
CA GLU A 281 -24.47 32.30 -6.04
C GLU A 281 -23.20 32.00 -6.88
N ASN A 282 -22.43 30.94 -6.56
CA ASN A 282 -21.16 30.58 -7.22
C ASN A 282 -21.26 29.34 -8.13
N ASP A 283 -20.46 29.33 -9.21
CA ASP A 283 -20.48 28.36 -10.33
C ASP A 283 -19.81 26.99 -10.05
N THR A 284 -19.06 26.83 -8.96
CA THR A 284 -18.43 25.54 -8.61
C THR A 284 -19.28 24.81 -7.58
N GLN A 285 -19.94 23.74 -8.02
CA GLN A 285 -20.67 22.80 -7.17
C GLN A 285 -20.03 21.41 -7.27
N LEU A 286 -20.12 20.58 -6.24
CA LEU A 286 -19.61 19.20 -6.31
C LEU A 286 -20.22 18.41 -7.48
N ILE A 287 -21.51 18.62 -7.77
CA ILE A 287 -22.17 18.03 -8.96
C ILE A 287 -21.54 18.55 -10.25
N THR A 288 -21.28 19.85 -10.36
CA THR A 288 -20.66 20.45 -11.54
C THR A 288 -19.28 19.85 -11.79
N GLU A 289 -18.45 19.73 -10.74
CA GLU A 289 -17.12 19.13 -10.84
C GLU A 289 -17.19 17.66 -11.31
N VAL A 290 -18.12 16.86 -10.77
CA VAL A 290 -18.34 15.48 -11.22
C VAL A 290 -18.74 15.43 -12.70
N ILE A 291 -19.65 16.31 -13.14
CA ILE A 291 -20.10 16.40 -14.53
C ILE A 291 -18.95 16.85 -15.46
N GLU A 292 -18.20 17.88 -15.06
CA GLU A 292 -17.06 18.38 -15.82
C GLU A 292 -16.00 17.30 -16.01
N GLN A 293 -15.71 16.51 -14.98
CA GLN A 293 -14.78 15.39 -15.08
C GLN A 293 -15.28 14.31 -16.03
N ILE A 294 -16.57 13.95 -15.99
CA ILE A 294 -17.17 12.99 -16.94
C ILE A 294 -17.03 13.50 -18.39
N ILE A 295 -17.24 14.79 -18.63
CA ILE A 295 -17.18 15.38 -19.98
C ILE A 295 -15.74 15.54 -20.46
N CYS A 296 -14.82 15.90 -19.57
CA CYS A 296 -13.44 16.26 -19.91
C CYS A 296 -12.46 15.09 -19.80
N SER A 297 -12.90 13.89 -19.39
CA SER A 297 -12.09 12.67 -19.35
C SER A 297 -11.44 12.36 -20.72
N PRO A 298 -10.10 12.41 -20.85
CA PRO A 298 -9.42 12.26 -22.15
C PRO A 298 -9.33 10.80 -22.64
N SER A 299 -9.81 9.80 -21.89
CA SER A 299 -9.71 8.39 -22.30
C SER A 299 -10.81 7.50 -21.66
N PRO A 300 -11.78 6.99 -22.43
CA PRO A 300 -12.81 6.06 -21.95
C PRO A 300 -12.30 4.62 -21.67
N GLU A 301 -10.98 4.40 -21.65
CA GLU A 301 -10.36 3.06 -21.48
C GLU A 301 -10.05 2.71 -20.01
N PHE A 302 -10.09 3.68 -19.10
CA PHE A 302 -9.95 3.45 -17.66
C PHE A 302 -11.31 3.64 -17.01
N GLY A 303 -11.80 2.64 -16.26
CA GLY A 303 -13.16 2.58 -15.70
C GLY A 303 -13.60 3.69 -14.72
N GLY A 304 -12.88 4.82 -14.66
CA GLY A 304 -13.25 5.99 -13.87
C GLY A 304 -14.53 6.68 -14.36
N ASP A 305 -14.84 6.63 -15.65
CA ASP A 305 -16.10 7.20 -16.18
C ASP A 305 -17.32 6.43 -15.65
N ASN A 306 -17.23 5.10 -15.51
CA ASN A 306 -18.31 4.30 -14.89
C ASN A 306 -18.46 4.64 -13.41
N GLN A 307 -17.37 4.83 -12.69
CA GLN A 307 -17.37 5.17 -11.26
C GLN A 307 -17.96 6.57 -11.01
N LEU A 308 -17.59 7.56 -11.81
CA LEU A 308 -18.17 8.91 -11.75
C LEU A 308 -19.66 8.91 -12.11
N MET A 309 -20.07 8.09 -13.08
CA MET A 309 -21.49 7.91 -13.42
C MET A 309 -22.25 7.22 -12.29
N GLU A 310 -21.67 6.24 -11.60
CA GLU A 310 -22.25 5.60 -10.41
C GLU A 310 -22.41 6.61 -9.27
N ILE A 311 -21.39 7.45 -9.03
CA ILE A 311 -21.46 8.57 -8.08
C ILE A 311 -22.63 9.48 -8.45
N LEU A 312 -22.69 9.96 -9.70
CA LEU A 312 -23.74 10.88 -10.15
C LEU A 312 -25.13 10.28 -10.01
N CYS A 313 -25.32 9.01 -10.39
CA CYS A 313 -26.58 8.30 -10.21
C CYS A 313 -26.98 8.23 -8.74
N ALA A 314 -26.05 7.88 -7.85
CA ALA A 314 -26.30 7.80 -6.42
C ALA A 314 -26.60 9.18 -5.80
N LEU A 315 -26.02 10.26 -6.33
CA LEU A 315 -26.28 11.62 -5.88
C LEU A 315 -27.65 12.14 -6.32
N ILE A 316 -28.17 11.75 -7.48
CA ILE A 316 -29.43 12.27 -8.04
C ILE A 316 -30.65 11.36 -7.72
N ASP A 317 -30.42 10.16 -7.18
CA ASP A 317 -31.46 9.17 -6.88
C ASP A 317 -32.59 9.72 -5.96
N PRO A 318 -33.81 9.96 -6.50
CA PRO A 318 -34.91 10.57 -5.75
C PRO A 318 -35.40 9.72 -4.59
N GLU A 319 -35.33 8.38 -4.70
CA GLU A 319 -35.78 7.48 -3.63
C GLU A 319 -34.86 7.55 -2.40
N LYS A 320 -33.56 7.76 -2.63
CA LYS A 320 -32.56 7.98 -1.56
C LYS A 320 -32.63 9.39 -0.99
N MET A 321 -32.93 10.40 -1.81
CA MET A 321 -33.13 11.79 -1.35
C MET A 321 -34.39 11.96 -0.48
N LEU A 322 -35.49 11.27 -0.82
CA LEU A 322 -36.76 11.40 -0.11
C LEU A 322 -36.73 10.78 1.30
N ALA A 323 -35.88 9.78 1.55
CA ALA A 323 -35.70 9.19 2.87
C ALA A 323 -35.03 10.14 3.89
N ILE A 324 -34.43 11.24 3.43
CA ILE A 324 -33.70 12.23 4.25
C ILE A 324 -34.58 13.47 4.54
N ALA A 325 -35.60 13.71 3.72
CA ALA A 325 -36.51 14.85 3.85
C ALA A 325 -37.68 14.61 4.84
N SER A 326 -37.78 13.40 5.40
CA SER A 326 -38.83 12.96 6.35
C SER A 326 -38.25 12.65 7.72
#